data_AF-A0AA39PMA0-F1
#
_entry.id   AF-A0AA39PMA0-F1
#
_cell.length_a   1.000
_cell.length_b   1.000
_cell.length_c   1.000
_cell.angle_alpha   90.00
_cell.angle_beta   90.00
_cell.angle_gamma   90.00
#
_symmetry.space_group_name_H-M   'P 1'
#
loop_
_entity.id
_entity.type
_entity.pdbx_description
1 polymer ?
#
loop_
_entity_poly.entity_id
_entity_poly.type
_entity_poly.pdbx_seq_one_letter_code
_entity_poly.pdbx_strand_id
1 'polypeptide(L)'
;MLSLPPPLGLQMYLCPAFLKILDSTDPELIYKHYGTHLVSNMIIGGRAAFTCTTNTTKYSASDSIEVAIQVSVKAFMGTLSASEKLKYQNTINSFQESSMYRVLTEGGDSKYGNQSFLKNINAWSDSVKDYPA
;
A
#
# COMPACT_ATOMS: atom_id res chain seq x y z
N MET A 1 0.93 -11.19 12.60
CA MET A 1 2.22 -10.88 11.97
C MET A 1 2.98 -12.17 11.84
N LEU A 2 3.34 -12.57 10.62
CA LEU A 2 4.11 -13.79 10.37
C LEU A 2 5.58 -13.40 10.23
N SER A 3 6.44 -14.05 11.02
CA SER A 3 7.88 -13.82 11.05
C SER A 3 8.59 -15.13 10.76
N LEU A 4 9.60 -15.05 9.89
CA LEU A 4 10.56 -16.12 9.71
C LEU A 4 11.60 -16.10 10.85
N PRO A 5 12.26 -17.24 11.13
CA PRO A 5 13.43 -17.29 12.00
C PRO A 5 14.58 -16.38 11.50
N PRO A 6 15.56 -16.06 12.36
CA PRO A 6 16.76 -15.33 11.95
C PRO A 6 17.53 -16.05 10.82
N PRO A 7 18.35 -15.34 10.02
CA PRO A 7 19.00 -15.89 8.82
C PRO A 7 19.79 -17.19 9.03
N LEU A 8 20.52 -17.32 10.13
CA LEU A 8 21.26 -18.55 10.45
C LEU A 8 20.33 -19.75 10.66
N GLY A 9 19.16 -19.54 11.25
CA GLY A 9 18.14 -20.57 11.41
C GLY A 9 17.46 -20.94 10.09
N LEU A 10 17.38 -20.00 9.13
CA LEU A 10 16.78 -20.25 7.82
C LEU A 10 17.62 -21.12 6.90
N GLN A 11 18.95 -21.14 7.07
CA GLN A 11 19.86 -21.94 6.23
C GLN A 11 19.49 -23.43 6.22
N MET A 12 19.02 -23.95 7.36
CA MET A 12 18.61 -25.35 7.52
C MET A 12 17.33 -25.72 6.76
N TYR A 13 16.55 -24.71 6.33
CA TYR A 13 15.27 -24.89 5.64
C TYR A 13 15.35 -24.53 4.15
N LEU A 14 16.55 -24.21 3.64
CA LEU A 14 16.74 -23.95 2.22
C LEU A 14 16.44 -25.22 1.41
N CYS A 15 15.68 -25.07 0.32
CA CYS A 15 15.40 -26.21 -0.54
C CYS A 15 16.69 -26.67 -1.23
N PRO A 16 16.88 -28.00 -1.43
CA PRO A 16 18.10 -28.53 -2.05
C PRO A 16 18.43 -27.94 -3.43
N ALA A 17 17.40 -27.57 -4.19
CA ALA A 17 17.56 -26.91 -5.49
C ALA A 17 18.22 -25.53 -5.36
N PHE A 18 17.83 -24.72 -4.37
CA PHE A 18 18.41 -23.40 -4.15
C PHE A 18 19.83 -23.49 -3.59
N LEU A 19 20.10 -24.44 -2.69
CA LEU A 19 21.46 -24.72 -2.19
C LEU A 19 22.43 -25.02 -3.34
N LYS A 20 22.01 -25.89 -4.28
CA LYS A 20 22.83 -26.21 -5.46
C LYS A 20 23.13 -24.98 -6.31
N ILE A 21 22.18 -24.05 -6.43
CA ILE A 21 22.35 -22.82 -7.20
C ILE A 21 23.32 -21.87 -6.49
N LEU A 22 23.22 -21.72 -5.16
CA LEU A 22 24.14 -20.90 -4.37
C LEU A 22 25.61 -21.34 -4.53
N ASP A 23 25.86 -22.65 -4.61
CA ASP A 23 27.22 -23.18 -4.69
C ASP A 23 27.84 -23.11 -6.09
N SER A 24 27.04 -22.98 -7.15
CA SER A 24 27.48 -23.26 -8.53
C SER A 24 27.16 -22.18 -9.56
N THR A 25 26.48 -21.10 -9.15
CA THR A 25 25.96 -20.08 -10.08
C THR A 25 26.54 -18.70 -9.79
N ASP A 26 26.76 -17.92 -10.85
CA ASP A 26 27.09 -16.49 -10.76
C ASP A 26 26.04 -15.73 -9.89
N PRO A 27 26.47 -14.94 -8.89
CA PRO A 27 25.58 -14.09 -8.09
C PRO A 27 24.59 -13.26 -8.91
N GLU A 28 24.97 -12.77 -10.10
CA GLU A 28 24.07 -12.00 -10.95
C GLU A 28 22.82 -12.80 -11.37
N LEU A 29 23.02 -14.08 -11.71
CA LEU A 29 21.93 -14.98 -12.10
C LEU A 29 21.02 -15.34 -10.92
N ILE A 30 21.59 -15.40 -9.71
CA ILE A 30 20.84 -15.63 -8.46
C ILE A 30 19.92 -14.44 -8.21
N TYR A 31 20.44 -13.21 -8.23
CA TYR A 31 19.62 -12.02 -8.01
C TYR A 31 18.57 -11.83 -9.09
N LYS A 32 18.89 -12.16 -10.35
CA LYS A 32 17.94 -12.10 -11.46
C LYS A 32 16.77 -13.07 -11.29
N HIS A 33 17.01 -14.27 -10.75
CA HIS A 33 15.96 -15.29 -10.59
C HIS A 33 15.19 -15.19 -9.27
N TYR A 34 15.87 -14.86 -8.17
CA TYR A 34 15.30 -14.94 -6.83
C TYR A 34 15.12 -13.57 -6.17
N GLY A 35 15.68 -12.51 -6.74
CA GLY A 35 15.75 -11.20 -6.12
C GLY A 35 16.92 -11.05 -5.15
N THR A 36 17.08 -9.85 -4.61
CA THR A 36 18.19 -9.49 -3.73
C THR A 36 17.84 -9.58 -2.24
N HIS A 37 16.56 -9.75 -1.92
CA HIS A 37 16.03 -9.73 -0.55
C HIS A 37 15.01 -10.87 -0.36
N LEU A 38 14.88 -11.35 0.87
CA LEU A 38 13.82 -12.27 1.27
C LEU A 38 12.81 -11.54 2.17
N VAL A 39 11.55 -11.94 2.06
CA VAL A 39 10.51 -11.45 2.98
C VAL A 39 10.68 -12.18 4.32
N SER A 40 11.28 -11.50 5.31
CA SER A 40 11.46 -12.05 6.65
C SER A 40 10.24 -11.87 7.54
N ASN A 41 9.48 -10.81 7.29
CA ASN A 41 8.28 -10.44 8.03
C ASN A 41 7.21 -9.94 7.06
N MET A 42 5.97 -10.36 7.28
CA MET A 42 4.84 -9.89 6.48
C MET A 42 3.60 -9.68 7.35
N ILE A 43 2.87 -8.61 7.02
CA ILE A 43 1.50 -8.39 7.49
C ILE A 43 0.58 -8.94 6.40
N ILE A 44 -0.24 -9.92 6.78
CA ILE A 44 -1.27 -10.48 5.92
C ILE A 44 -2.61 -9.82 6.27
N GLY A 45 -3.32 -9.30 5.27
CA GLY A 45 -4.58 -8.61 5.47
C GLY A 45 -5.07 -7.90 4.22
N GLY A 46 -5.47 -6.64 4.37
CA GLY A 46 -5.95 -5.81 3.28
C GLY A 46 -5.22 -4.48 3.26
N ARG A 47 -4.87 -3.98 2.07
CA ARG A 47 -4.24 -2.68 1.88
C ARG A 47 -4.91 -1.93 0.74
N ALA A 48 -5.41 -0.72 1.01
CA ALA A 48 -5.78 0.24 -0.01
C ALA A 48 -4.68 1.30 -0.14
N ALA A 49 -4.02 1.35 -1.30
CA ALA A 49 -2.98 2.31 -1.62
C ALA A 49 -3.54 3.42 -2.52
N PHE A 50 -3.42 4.66 -2.07
CA PHE A 50 -3.78 5.85 -2.83
C PHE A 50 -2.52 6.43 -3.48
N THR A 51 -2.53 6.55 -4.80
CA THR A 51 -1.51 7.27 -5.56
C THR A 51 -2.12 8.53 -6.13
N CYS A 52 -1.53 9.67 -5.83
CA CYS A 52 -2.02 10.97 -6.26
C CYS A 52 -0.96 11.68 -7.11
N THR A 53 -1.41 12.32 -8.19
CA THR A 53 -0.59 13.20 -9.02
C THR A 53 -1.21 14.59 -8.97
N THR A 54 -0.46 15.56 -8.47
CA THR A 54 -0.94 16.94 -8.21
C THR A 54 -0.25 17.93 -9.13
N ASN A 55 -1.02 18.82 -9.76
CA ASN A 55 -0.49 19.96 -10.47
C ASN A 55 -0.21 21.11 -9.48
N THR A 56 1.07 21.30 -9.16
CA THR A 56 1.52 22.28 -8.17
C THR A 56 1.29 23.73 -8.57
N THR A 57 1.10 24.04 -9.86
CA THR A 57 0.79 25.41 -10.30
C THR A 57 -0.69 25.76 -10.11
N LYS A 58 -1.55 24.75 -9.95
CA LYS A 58 -2.99 24.92 -9.69
C LYS A 58 -3.34 24.78 -8.22
N TYR A 59 -2.53 24.05 -7.47
CA TYR A 59 -2.69 23.92 -6.02
C TYR A 59 -2.45 25.28 -5.35
N SER A 60 -3.43 25.78 -4.60
CA SER A 60 -3.47 27.15 -4.09
C SER A 60 -3.54 27.26 -2.57
N ALA A 61 -3.71 26.14 -1.86
CA ALA A 61 -3.73 26.13 -0.40
C ALA A 61 -2.33 26.29 0.20
N SER A 62 -2.27 26.84 1.41
CA SER A 62 -1.01 27.12 2.12
C SER A 62 -0.40 25.88 2.78
N ASP A 63 -1.19 24.85 3.05
CA ASP A 63 -0.69 23.59 3.60
C ASP A 63 0.17 22.85 2.57
N SER A 64 1.12 22.04 3.04
CA SER A 64 1.94 21.21 2.14
C SER A 64 1.09 20.17 1.40
N ILE A 65 1.57 19.75 0.22
CA ILE A 65 0.91 18.69 -0.56
C ILE A 65 0.81 17.39 0.25
N GLU A 66 1.80 17.08 1.09
CA GLU A 66 1.77 15.91 1.97
C GLU A 66 0.58 15.96 2.95
N VAL A 67 0.42 17.11 3.63
CA VAL A 67 -0.74 17.32 4.52
C VAL A 67 -2.03 17.21 3.73
N ALA A 68 -2.10 17.83 2.55
CA ALA A 68 -3.26 17.79 1.68
C ALA A 68 -3.65 16.37 1.25
N ILE A 69 -2.68 15.52 0.92
CA ILE A 69 -2.90 14.09 0.62
C ILE A 69 -3.49 13.39 1.84
N GLN A 70 -2.86 13.54 3.02
CA GLN A 70 -3.29 12.84 4.23
C GLN A 70 -4.74 13.18 4.60
N VAL A 71 -5.10 14.47 4.63
CA VAL A 71 -6.46 14.89 4.97
C VAL A 71 -7.46 14.52 3.87
N SER A 72 -7.07 14.55 2.60
CA SER A 72 -7.94 14.15 1.49
C SER A 72 -8.22 12.65 1.50
N VAL A 73 -7.23 11.81 1.81
CA VAL A 73 -7.43 10.36 1.95
C VAL A 73 -8.35 10.05 3.13
N LYS A 74 -8.17 10.72 4.29
CA LYS A 74 -9.13 10.60 5.39
C LYS A 74 -10.55 11.02 4.97
N ALA A 75 -10.67 12.09 4.18
CA ALA A 75 -11.96 12.53 3.65
C ALA A 75 -12.59 11.46 2.73
N PHE A 76 -11.81 10.88 1.81
CA PHE A 76 -12.26 9.80 0.93
C PHE A 76 -12.68 8.56 1.71
N MET A 77 -11.98 8.25 2.79
CA MET A 77 -12.30 7.13 3.68
C MET A 77 -13.45 7.40 4.66
N GLY A 78 -13.98 8.63 4.70
CA GLY A 78 -15.01 9.01 5.67
C GLY A 78 -14.51 9.04 7.13
N THR A 79 -13.19 9.09 7.36
CA THR A 79 -12.57 9.07 8.69
C THR A 79 -12.11 10.45 9.16
N LEU A 80 -12.38 11.49 8.37
CA LEU A 80 -12.05 12.88 8.72
C LEU A 80 -13.01 13.41 9.80
N SER A 81 -12.48 13.92 10.90
CA SER A 81 -13.31 14.51 11.95
C SER A 81 -13.94 15.85 11.52
N ALA A 82 -15.00 16.29 12.23
CA ALA A 82 -15.67 17.55 11.93
C ALA A 82 -14.75 18.79 12.10
N SER A 83 -13.88 18.78 13.12
CA SER A 83 -12.91 19.87 13.35
C SER A 83 -11.82 19.90 12.27
N GLU A 84 -11.30 18.73 11.87
CA GLU A 84 -10.37 18.63 10.74
C GLU A 84 -11.03 19.09 9.44
N LYS A 85 -12.29 18.71 9.18
CA LYS A 85 -13.03 19.15 8.00
C LYS A 85 -13.13 20.67 7.92
N LEU A 86 -13.51 21.33 9.00
CA LEU A 86 -13.56 22.80 9.04
C LEU A 86 -12.19 23.44 8.82
N LYS A 87 -11.15 22.90 9.46
CA LYS A 87 -9.78 23.41 9.37
C LYS A 87 -9.19 23.28 7.97
N TYR A 88 -9.39 22.12 7.34
CA TYR A 88 -8.71 21.74 6.10
C TYR A 88 -9.61 21.79 4.86
N GLN A 89 -10.79 22.39 4.94
CA GLN A 89 -11.75 22.42 3.82
C GLN A 89 -11.11 22.99 2.54
N ASN A 90 -10.42 24.13 2.64
CA ASN A 90 -9.75 24.76 1.49
C ASN A 90 -8.64 23.88 0.93
N THR A 91 -7.87 23.23 1.81
CA THR A 91 -6.77 22.33 1.45
C THR A 91 -7.27 21.10 0.71
N ILE A 92 -8.35 20.49 1.20
CA ILE A 92 -9.00 19.34 0.55
C ILE A 92 -9.55 19.75 -0.83
N ASN A 93 -10.27 20.87 -0.91
CA ASN A 93 -10.85 21.33 -2.18
C ASN A 93 -9.76 21.65 -3.21
N SER A 94 -8.76 22.46 -2.84
CA SER A 94 -7.62 22.78 -3.71
C SER A 94 -6.89 21.51 -4.18
N PHE A 95 -6.69 20.54 -3.29
CA PHE A 95 -6.07 19.26 -3.65
C PHE A 95 -6.92 18.46 -4.64
N GLN A 96 -8.22 18.33 -4.41
CA GLN A 96 -9.13 17.59 -5.28
C GLN A 96 -9.27 18.21 -6.67
N GLU A 97 -9.26 19.54 -6.77
CA GLU A 97 -9.34 20.27 -8.04
C GLU A 97 -8.03 20.25 -8.83
N SER A 98 -6.89 20.12 -8.15
CA SER A 98 -5.56 20.14 -8.76
C SER A 98 -4.95 18.75 -8.97
N SER A 99 -5.60 17.68 -8.51
CA SER A 99 -5.02 16.34 -8.49
C SER A 99 -5.87 15.28 -9.17
N MET A 100 -5.20 14.25 -9.68
CA MET A 100 -5.81 12.96 -10.02
C MET A 100 -5.38 11.92 -9.00
N TYR A 101 -6.25 10.94 -8.71
CA TYR A 101 -5.92 9.85 -7.81
C TYR A 101 -6.26 8.49 -8.43
N ARG A 102 -5.52 7.47 -8.00
CA ARG A 102 -5.79 6.05 -8.26
C ARG A 102 -5.77 5.30 -6.93
N VAL A 103 -6.72 4.38 -6.77
CA VAL A 103 -6.72 3.42 -5.66
C VAL A 103 -6.36 2.05 -6.18
N LEU A 104 -5.37 1.42 -5.53
CA LEU A 104 -5.02 0.01 -5.71
C LEU A 104 -5.30 -0.73 -4.40
N THR A 105 -6.12 -1.78 -4.45
CA THR A 105 -6.38 -2.61 -3.27
C THR A 105 -5.72 -3.97 -3.42
N GLU A 106 -5.03 -4.41 -2.37
CA GLU A 106 -4.52 -5.78 -2.20
C GLU A 106 -5.26 -6.43 -1.04
N GLY A 107 -5.63 -7.71 -1.19
CA GLY A 107 -6.55 -8.38 -0.28
C GLY A 107 -7.98 -7.81 -0.34
N GLY A 108 -8.87 -8.40 0.46
CA GLY A 108 -10.32 -8.18 0.36
C GLY A 108 -10.90 -8.75 -0.95
N ASP A 109 -12.22 -8.80 -1.02
CA ASP A 109 -12.93 -9.26 -2.20
C ASP A 109 -12.74 -8.25 -3.34
N SER A 110 -12.19 -8.75 -4.46
CA SER A 110 -11.81 -7.94 -5.61
C SER A 110 -13.00 -7.22 -6.26
N LYS A 111 -14.24 -7.69 -6.07
CA LYS A 111 -15.45 -7.00 -6.58
C LYS A 111 -15.64 -5.62 -5.94
N TYR A 112 -15.20 -5.46 -4.69
CA TYR A 112 -15.30 -4.22 -3.92
C TYR A 112 -14.01 -3.39 -3.98
N GLY A 113 -12.92 -3.93 -4.51
CA GLY A 113 -11.62 -3.29 -4.55
C GLY A 113 -11.41 -2.29 -5.69
N ASN A 114 -10.20 -1.75 -5.77
CA ASN A 114 -9.70 -0.89 -6.85
C ASN A 114 -10.66 0.26 -7.18
N GLN A 115 -11.15 0.36 -8.43
CA GLN A 115 -12.05 1.44 -8.87
C GLN A 115 -13.39 1.46 -8.11
N SER A 116 -13.82 0.31 -7.58
CA SER A 116 -15.03 0.18 -6.77
C SER A 116 -14.82 0.53 -5.30
N PHE A 117 -13.57 0.66 -4.85
CA PHE A 117 -13.21 0.78 -3.43
C PHE A 117 -13.93 1.91 -2.73
N LEU A 118 -13.86 3.14 -3.27
CA LEU A 118 -14.43 4.31 -2.59
C LEU A 118 -15.95 4.24 -2.37
N LYS A 119 -16.66 3.42 -3.16
CA LYS A 119 -18.10 3.19 -2.99
C LYS A 119 -18.42 2.01 -2.06
N ASN A 120 -17.43 1.17 -1.77
CA ASN A 120 -17.60 -0.12 -1.10
C ASN A 120 -16.59 -0.34 0.04
N ILE A 121 -16.05 0.74 0.64
CA ILE A 121 -14.97 0.67 1.64
C ILE A 121 -15.28 -0.33 2.74
N ASN A 122 -16.48 -0.25 3.32
CA ASN A 122 -16.91 -1.14 4.41
C ASN A 122 -17.03 -2.60 3.93
N ALA A 123 -17.69 -2.85 2.80
CA ALA A 123 -17.84 -4.20 2.25
C ALA A 123 -16.50 -4.83 1.88
N TRP A 124 -15.57 -4.03 1.32
CA TRP A 124 -14.20 -4.46 1.07
C TRP A 124 -13.48 -4.78 2.39
N SER A 125 -13.56 -3.89 3.39
CA SER A 125 -12.91 -4.08 4.69
C SER A 125 -13.41 -5.34 5.40
N ASP A 126 -14.73 -5.58 5.40
CA ASP A 126 -15.35 -6.75 6.04
C ASP A 126 -14.92 -8.07 5.38
N SER A 127 -14.62 -8.03 4.08
CA SER A 127 -14.19 -9.20 3.31
C SER A 127 -12.71 -9.54 3.46
N VAL A 128 -11.88 -8.66 4.04
CA VAL A 128 -10.43 -8.88 4.21
C VAL A 128 -10.13 -10.16 5.00
N LYS A 129 -10.97 -10.50 5.97
CA LYS A 129 -10.80 -11.73 6.78
C LYS A 129 -10.90 -13.01 5.93
N ASP A 130 -11.69 -12.98 4.85
CA ASP A 130 -11.96 -14.12 3.98
C ASP A 130 -11.02 -14.14 2.76
N TYR A 131 -10.51 -12.96 2.37
CA TYR A 131 -9.60 -12.77 1.24
C TYR A 131 -8.32 -12.00 1.63
N PRO A 132 -7.55 -12.45 2.64
CA PRO A 132 -6.35 -11.74 3.02
C PRO A 132 -5.23 -11.96 2.00
N ALA A 133 -4.37 -10.95 1.82
CA ALA A 133 -3.17 -11.00 0.98
C ALA A 133 -1.95 -10.46 1.74
#